data_AF-A0A2X1PJ48-F1
#
_entry.id   AF-A0A2X1PJ48-F1
#
_cell.length_a   1.000
_cell.length_b   1.000
_cell.length_c   1.000
_cell.angle_alpha   90.00
_cell.angle_beta   90.00
_cell.angle_gamma   90.00
#
_symmetry.space_group_name_H-M   'P 1'
#
loop_
_entity.id
_entity.type
_entity.pdbx_description
1 polymer ?
#
loop_
_entity_poly.entity_id
_entity_poly.type
_entity_poly.pdbx_seq_one_letter_code
_entity_poly.pdbx_strand_id
1 'polypeptide(L)' 'MSNFGVIKRDGSRAEFEIQRIINAIKKAASAVNISDEFYCHQIGQEVGNEIFTPSSRRD' A
#
# COMPACT_ATOMS: atom_id res chain seq x y z
N MET A 1 16.59 -11.54 -5.54
CA MET A 1 15.64 -10.51 -5.06
C MET A 1 14.26 -11.10 -5.21
N SER A 2 13.53 -11.31 -4.11
CA SER A 2 12.21 -11.92 -4.13
C SER A 2 11.27 -11.10 -5.01
N ASN A 3 10.71 -11.74 -6.04
CA ASN A 3 9.90 -11.10 -7.07
C ASN A 3 8.49 -10.84 -6.52
N PHE A 4 8.37 -9.90 -5.58
CA PHE A 4 7.10 -9.51 -4.98
C PHE A 4 6.29 -8.68 -5.98
N GLY A 5 5.17 -9.23 -6.43
CA GLY A 5 4.30 -8.61 -7.41
C GLY A 5 2.84 -8.62 -6.98
N VAL A 6 2.08 -7.69 -7.55
CA VAL A 6 0.63 -7.56 -7.34
C VAL A 6 -0.08 -8.25 -8.51
N ILE A 7 -1.06 -9.10 -8.19
CA ILE A 7 -2.03 -9.59 -9.17
C ILE A 7 -3.11 -8.51 -9.31
N LYS A 8 -3.22 -7.91 -10.50
CA LYS A 8 -4.22 -6.89 -10.79
C LYS A 8 -5.61 -7.52 -10.99
N ARG A 9 -6.63 -6.66 -11.05
CA ARG A 9 -8.03 -7.07 -11.24
C ARG A 9 -8.29 -7.85 -12.53
N ASP A 10 -7.50 -7.59 -13.56
CA ASP A 10 -7.55 -8.27 -14.85
C ASP A 10 -6.74 -9.59 -14.87
N GLY A 11 -6.17 -9.99 -13.73
CA GLY A 11 -5.32 -11.18 -13.61
C GLY A 11 -3.86 -10.97 -14.05
N SER A 12 -3.52 -9.81 -14.61
CA SER A 12 -2.13 -9.49 -14.97
C SER A 12 -1.26 -9.28 -13.73
N ARG A 13 0.07 -9.46 -13.88
CA ARG A 13 1.05 -9.21 -12.82
C ARG A 13 1.74 -7.87 -13.03
N ALA A 14 2.03 -7.17 -11.95
CA ALA A 14 2.92 -6.02 -11.95
C ALA A 14 3.81 -6.02 -10.70
N GLU A 15 4.87 -5.23 -10.76
CA GLU A 15 5.70 -4.97 -9.59
C GLU A 15 4.90 -4.25 -8.50
N PHE A 16 5.23 -4.54 -7.25
CA PHE A 16 4.68 -3.82 -6.13
C PHE A 16 5.26 -2.39 -6.08
N GLU A 17 4.38 -1.38 -6.00
CA GLU A 17 4.77 0.03 -5.94
C GLU A 17 4.03 0.71 -4.79
N ILE A 18 4.72 0.97 -3.68
CA ILE A 18 4.15 1.59 -2.47
C ILE A 18 3.49 2.94 -2.74
N GLN A 19 4.03 3.70 -3.72
CA GLN A 19 3.51 5.01 -4.08
C GLN A 19 2.06 4.95 -4.58
N ARG A 20 1.63 3.82 -5.18
CA ARG A 20 0.23 3.64 -5.61
C ARG A 20 -0.73 3.57 -4.43
N ILE A 21 -0.30 2.96 -3.33
CA ILE A 21 -1.06 2.89 -2.08
C ILE A 21 -1.14 4.29 -1.46
N ILE A 22 0.00 4.97 -1.32
CA ILE A 22 0.08 6.34 -0.79
C ILE A 22 -0.82 7.29 -1.59
N ASN A 23 -0.80 7.22 -2.92
CA ASN A 23 -1.62 8.07 -3.78
C ASN A 23 -3.13 7.80 -3.61
N ALA A 24 -3.54 6.56 -3.36
CA ALA A 24 -4.92 6.23 -3.06
C ALA A 24 -5.36 6.82 -1.71
N ILE A 25 -4.50 6.73 -0.69
CA ILE A 25 -4.73 7.34 0.63
C ILE A 25 -4.84 8.85 0.51
N LYS A 26 -3.91 9.51 -0.21
CA LYS A 26 -3.95 10.97 -0.47
C LYS A 26 -5.27 11.40 -1.10
N LYS A 27 -5.77 10.64 -2.09
CA LYS A 27 -7.08 10.92 -2.72
C LYS A 27 -8.22 10.84 -1.71
N ALA A 28 -8.27 9.78 -0.90
CA ALA A 28 -9.30 9.63 0.13
C ALA A 28 -9.23 10.74 1.20
N ALA A 29 -8.03 11.05 1.70
CA ALA A 29 -7.79 12.12 2.66
C ALA A 29 -8.24 13.49 2.11
N SER A 30 -7.90 13.80 0.86
CA SER A 30 -8.30 15.05 0.21
C SER A 30 -9.82 15.18 0.06
N ALA A 31 -10.54 14.08 -0.18
CA ALA A 31 -11.99 14.09 -0.30
C ALA A 31 -12.70 14.44 1.02
N VAL A 32 -11.99 14.37 2.15
CA VAL A 32 -12.46 14.75 3.48
C VAL A 32 -11.67 15.93 4.08
N ASN A 33 -11.02 16.73 3.22
CA ASN A 33 -10.27 17.94 3.59
C ASN A 33 -9.08 17.70 4.54
N ILE A 34 -8.47 16.52 4.50
CA ILE A 34 -7.22 16.23 5.19
C ILE A 34 -6.06 16.47 4.21
N SER A 35 -5.23 17.46 4.51
CA SER A 35 -4.05 17.85 3.72
C SER A 35 -2.74 17.60 4.48
N ASP A 36 -2.63 16.42 5.10
CA ASP A 36 -1.44 15.97 5.81
C ASP A 36 -0.71 14.91 4.98
N GLU A 37 0.37 15.32 4.33
CA GLU A 37 1.19 14.44 3.51
C GLU A 37 1.96 13.42 4.36
N PHE A 38 2.43 13.81 5.54
CA PHE A 38 3.15 12.91 6.44
C PHE A 38 2.24 11.76 6.89
N TYR A 39 1.01 12.07 7.31
CA TYR A 39 -0.01 11.08 7.64
C TYR A 39 -0.24 10.09 6.49
N CYS A 40 -0.41 10.58 5.26
CA CYS A 40 -0.66 9.72 4.10
C CYS A 40 0.52 8.78 3.81
N HIS A 41 1.75 9.27 3.98
CA HIS A 41 2.95 8.45 3.85
C HIS A 41 3.06 7.43 4.97
N GLN A 42 2.77 7.81 6.22
CA GLN A 42 2.81 6.92 7.38
C GLN A 42 1.84 5.74 7.20
N ILE A 43 0.56 6.00 6.91
CA ILE A 43 -0.43 4.94 6.69
C ILE A 43 -0.04 4.06 5.48
N GLY A 44 0.50 4.66 4.42
CA GLY A 44 1.00 3.89 3.28
C GLY A 44 2.10 2.91 3.68
N GLN A 45 3.06 3.34 4.50
CA GLN A 45 4.12 2.48 5.02
C GLN A 45 3.59 1.39 5.96
N GLU A 46 2.61 1.71 6.82
CA GLU A 46 1.96 0.73 7.70
C GLU A 46 1.32 -0.42 6.90
N VAL A 47 0.58 -0.09 5.83
CA VAL A 47 0.00 -1.08 4.91
C VAL A 47 1.09 -1.90 4.22
N GLY A 48 2.15 -1.25 3.72
CA GLY A 48 3.29 -1.94 3.11
C GLY A 48 3.94 -2.93 4.07
N ASN A 49 4.17 -2.51 5.31
CA ASN A 49 4.72 -3.36 6.36
C ASN A 49 3.80 -4.55 6.65
N GLU A 50 2.48 -4.38 6.74
CA GLU A 50 1.55 -5.48 6.96
C GLU A 50 1.59 -6.52 5.81
N ILE A 51 1.72 -6.06 4.56
CA ILE A 51 1.82 -6.93 3.38
C ILE A 51 3.11 -7.77 3.39
N PHE A 52 4.24 -7.17 3.80
CA PHE A 52 5.55 -7.80 3.72
C PHE A 52 6.06 -8.40 5.03
N THR A 53 5.42 -8.10 6.15
CA THR A 53 5.73 -8.76 7.42
C THR A 53 5.20 -10.19 7.32
N PRO A 54 6.07 -11.20 7.43
CA PRO A 54 5.61 -12.58 7.51
C PRO A 54 4.65 -12.67 8.70
N SER A 55 3.39 -13.00 8.44
CA SER A 55 2.52 -13.50 9.48
C SER A 55 3.19 -14.75 10.03
N SER A 56 3.83 -14.62 11.20
CA SER A 56 4.18 -15.78 12.01
C SER A 56 2.88 -16.57 12.15
N ARG A 57 2.88 -17.76 11.53
CA ARG A 57 1.82 -18.78 11.51
C ARG A 57 0.57 -18.40 12.30
N ARG A 58 -0.52 -18.12 11.59
CA ARG A 58 -1.85 -18.41 12.13
C ARG A 58 -2.16 -19.84 11.70
N ASP A 59 -1.93 -20.73 12.65
CA ASP A 59 -2.42 -22.11 12.86
C ASP A 59 -3.26 -22.75 11.75
#